data_AF-A0A968XMC1-F1
#
_entry.id   AF-A0A968XMC1-F1
#
_cell.length_a   1.000
_cell.length_b   1.000
_cell.length_c   1.000
_cell.angle_alpha   90.00
_cell.angle_beta   90.00
_cell.angle_gamma   90.00
#
_symmetry.space_group_name_H-M   'P 1'
#
loop_
_entity.id
_entity.type
_entity.pdbx_description
1 polymer ?
#
loop_
_entity_poly.entity_id
_entity_poly.type
_entity_poly.pdbx_seq_one_letter_code
_entity_poly.pdbx_strand_id
1 'polypeptide(L)' 'MHGIFVGSRQMFDDMNRLITQYKIKPVIDKVFEFDQAREALKTMESASHFGKIVVKIG' A
#
# COMPACT_ATOMS: atom_id res chain seq x y z
N MET A 1 2.74 -8.43 24.54
CA MET A 1 2.38 -8.21 23.11
C MET A 1 3.63 -8.48 22.29
N HIS A 2 3.64 -9.53 21.45
CA HIS A 2 4.70 -9.73 20.47
C HIS A 2 4.30 -8.97 19.20
N GLY A 3 4.88 -7.78 19.00
CA GLY A 3 4.69 -7.04 17.75
C GLY A 3 5.47 -7.71 16.62
N ILE A 4 4.82 -7.91 15.47
CA ILE A 4 5.50 -8.32 14.23
C ILE A 4 5.68 -7.05 13.40
N PHE A 5 6.93 -6.66 13.13
CA PHE A 5 7.24 -5.47 12.34
C PHE A 5 6.94 -5.72 10.86
N VAL A 6 7.64 -6.69 10.26
CA VAL A 6 7.49 -7.15 8.86
C VAL A 6 7.89 -8.62 8.73
N GLY A 7 7.44 -9.28 7.67
CA GLY A 7 7.82 -10.66 7.33
C GLY A 7 9.13 -10.76 6.53
N SER A 8 9.64 -11.97 6.35
CA SER A 8 10.80 -12.25 5.49
C SER A 8 10.45 -12.07 4.00
N ARG A 9 11.47 -12.01 3.13
CA ARG A 9 11.29 -12.01 1.67
C ARG A 9 10.46 -13.21 1.21
N GLN A 10 10.71 -14.40 1.78
CA GLN A 10 9.96 -15.60 1.44
C GLN A 10 8.46 -15.41 1.75
N MET A 11 8.12 -14.85 2.91
CA MET A 11 6.72 -14.55 3.27
C MET A 11 6.07 -13.57 2.29
N PHE A 12 6.82 -12.57 1.82
CA PHE A 12 6.35 -11.62 0.82
C PHE A 12 6.07 -12.30 -0.54
N ASP A 13 6.97 -13.17 -0.99
CA ASP A 13 6.78 -13.94 -2.22
C ASP A 13 5.57 -14.88 -2.14
N ASP A 14 5.39 -15.53 -0.98
CA ASP A 14 4.24 -16.40 -0.70
C ASP A 14 2.92 -15.62 -0.72
N MET A 15 2.89 -14.45 -0.09
CA MET A 15 1.75 -13.52 -0.11
C MET A 15 1.41 -13.09 -1.54
N ASN A 16 2.38 -12.70 -2.36
CA ASN A 16 2.14 -12.25 -3.73
C ASN A 16 1.58 -13.34 -4.64
N ARG A 17 2.02 -14.61 -4.46
CA ARG A 17 1.46 -15.75 -5.19
C ARG A 17 -0.03 -15.91 -4.90
N LEU A 18 -0.43 -15.82 -3.62
CA LEU A 18 -1.83 -15.90 -3.22
C LEU A 18 -2.65 -14.72 -3.73
N ILE A 19 -2.13 -13.49 -3.60
CA ILE A 19 -2.80 -12.29 -4.14
C ILE A 19 -3.11 -12.45 -5.63
N THR A 20 -2.14 -12.96 -6.40
CA THR A 20 -2.29 -13.18 -7.84
C THR A 20 -3.30 -14.29 -8.14
N GLN A 21 -3.16 -15.46 -7.49
CA GLN A 21 -4.02 -16.62 -7.69
C GLN A 21 -5.50 -16.30 -7.43
N TYR A 22 -5.77 -15.59 -6.34
CA TYR A 22 -7.14 -15.26 -5.92
C TYR A 22 -7.62 -13.90 -6.40
N LYS A 23 -6.82 -13.20 -7.24
CA LYS A 23 -7.11 -11.87 -7.79
C LYS A 23 -7.48 -10.85 -6.70
N ILE A 24 -6.85 -10.95 -5.53
CA ILE A 24 -7.07 -10.02 -4.42
C ILE A 24 -6.64 -8.63 -4.88
N LYS A 25 -7.53 -7.64 -4.72
CA LYS A 25 -7.25 -6.24 -5.05
C LYS A 25 -7.21 -5.42 -3.76
N PRO A 26 -6.13 -4.66 -3.49
CA PRO A 26 -6.14 -3.73 -2.37
C PRO A 26 -7.18 -2.64 -2.64
N VAL A 27 -7.85 -2.19 -1.58
CA VAL A 27 -8.68 -0.99 -1.67
C VAL A 27 -7.76 0.21 -1.80
N ILE A 28 -7.82 0.88 -2.96
CA ILE A 28 -7.09 2.12 -3.23
C ILE A 28 -8.05 3.27 -2.94
N ASP A 29 -7.64 4.19 -2.08
CA ASP A 29 -8.43 5.38 -1.77
C ASP A 29 -8.13 6.51 -2.76
N LYS A 30 -6.84 6.83 -2.92
CA LYS A 30 -6.38 7.91 -3.81
C LYS A 30 -5.10 7.53 -4.56
N VAL A 31 -5.03 8.00 -5.80
CA VAL A 31 -3.83 7.93 -6.63
C VAL A 31 -3.36 9.36 -6.90
N PHE A 32 -2.08 9.60 -6.68
CA PHE A 32 -1.40 10.87 -6.93
C PHE A 32 -0.35 10.68 -8.02
N GLU A 33 -0.17 11.67 -8.88
CA GLU A 33 1.00 11.71 -9.78
C GLU A 33 2.27 12.00 -8.97
N PHE A 34 3.44 11.72 -9.55
CA PHE A 34 4.71 11.82 -8.83
C PHE A 34 5.01 13.24 -8.32
N ASP A 35 4.63 14.28 -9.08
CA ASP A 35 4.77 15.69 -8.68
C ASP A 35 3.86 16.08 -7.51
N GLN A 36 2.84 15.28 -7.20
CA GLN A 36 1.92 15.45 -6.08
C GLN A 36 2.33 14.64 -4.82
N ALA A 37 3.56 14.16 -4.75
CA ALA A 37 4.01 13.34 -3.62
C ALA A 37 3.87 14.04 -2.25
N ARG A 38 3.98 15.38 -2.21
CA ARG A 38 3.81 16.15 -0.96
C ARG A 38 2.35 16.11 -0.48
N GLU A 39 1.40 16.19 -1.39
CA GLU A 39 -0.05 16.12 -1.15
C GLU A 39 -0.46 14.71 -0.71
N ALA A 40 0.15 13.68 -1.30
CA ALA A 40 -0.02 12.29 -0.90
C ALA A 40 0.38 12.08 0.58
N LEU A 41 1.55 12.61 0.98
CA LEU A 41 2.03 12.54 2.36
C LEU A 41 1.15 13.32 3.34
N LYS A 42 0.67 14.51 2.98
CA LYS A 42 -0.30 15.27 3.79
C LYS A 42 -1.62 14.51 3.98
N THR A 43 -2.10 13.82 2.95
CA THR A 43 -3.30 12.97 3.02
C THR A 43 -3.09 11.76 3.93
N MET A 44 -1.87 11.21 3.95
CA MET A 44 -1.51 10.14 4.87
C MET A 44 -1.48 10.66 6.32
N GLU A 45 -0.84 11.81 6.55
CA GLU A 45 -0.75 12.46 7.86
C GLU A 45 -2.12 12.80 8.46
N SER A 46 -3.07 13.26 7.63
CA SER A 46 -4.43 13.57 8.09
C SER A 46 -5.26 12.35 8.48
N ALA A 47 -4.78 11.12 8.21
CA ALA A 47 -5.45 9.85 8.51
C ALA A 47 -6.92 9.76 8.00
N SER A 48 -7.27 10.52 6.97
CA SER A 48 -8.62 10.60 6.41
C SER A 48 -8.88 9.59 5.29
N HIS A 49 -7.90 8.75 4.98
CA HIS A 49 -7.97 7.74 3.93
C HIS A 49 -8.48 6.41 4.48
N PHE A 50 -9.41 5.77 3.78
CA PHE A 50 -9.91 4.44 4.15
C PHE A 50 -8.99 3.32 3.65
N GLY A 51 -8.38 3.51 2.48
CA GLY A 51 -7.57 2.52 1.77
C GLY A 51 -6.12 2.95 1.56
N LYS A 52 -5.43 2.30 0.63
CA LYS A 52 -4.05 2.64 0.28
C LYS A 52 -4.00 3.96 -0.51
N ILE A 53 -3.02 4.80 -0.16
CA ILE A 53 -2.60 5.94 -0.98
C ILE A 53 -1.51 5.43 -1.92
N VAL A 54 -1.65 5.71 -3.22
CA VAL A 54 -0.70 5.30 -4.26
C VAL A 54 -0.09 6.52 -4.91
N VAL A 55 1.23 6.54 -5.07
CA VAL A 55 1.93 7.50 -5.93
C VAL A 55 2.32 6.78 -7.21
N LYS A 56 1.82 7.27 -8.34
CA LYS A 56 2.11 6.73 -9.66
C LYS A 56 3.46 7.28 -10.15
N ILE A 57 4.27 6.40 -10.73
CA ILE A 57 5.56 6.72 -11.35
C ILE A 57 5.46 6.25 -12.81
N GLY A 58 5.59 7.17 -13.77
CA GLY A 58 5.52 6.86 -15.22
C GLY A 58 4.29 7.43 -15.91
#